data_AF-A0A542MBV3-F1
#
_entry.id   AF-A0A542MBV3-F1
#
_cell.length_a   1.000
_cell.length_b   1.000
_cell.length_c   1.000
_cell.angle_alpha   90.00
_cell.angle_beta   90.00
_cell.angle_gamma   90.00
#
_symmetry.space_group_name_H-M   'P 1'
#
loop_
_entity.id
_entity.type
_entity.pdbx_description
1 polymer ?
#
loop_
_entity_poly.entity_id
_entity_poly.type
_entity_poly.pdbx_seq_one_letter_code
_entity_poly.pdbx_strand_id
1 'polypeptide(L)'
;MDLNHQVKVDATVRFTKEKATESCIGGQWKRVVVERKINADEKFFPLNELLAYDVERGELTLGRTQVCDGYRFLTGKLRPRMISGAYKIVGPGYSEKLGYFSLNKTQ
;
A
#
# COMPACT_ATOMS: atom_id res chain seq x y z
N MET A 1 18.65 17.52 -8.88
CA MET A 1 17.51 16.98 -8.09
C MET A 1 18.03 15.81 -7.30
N ASP A 2 17.94 15.89 -5.98
CA ASP A 2 18.50 14.90 -5.07
C ASP A 2 17.71 13.58 -5.20
N LEU A 3 18.31 12.58 -5.85
CA LEU A 3 17.77 11.22 -6.07
C LEU A 3 17.96 10.34 -4.84
N ASN A 4 18.10 10.93 -3.65
CA ASN A 4 18.14 10.16 -2.43
C ASN A 4 16.81 9.41 -2.28
N HIS A 5 16.88 8.08 -2.25
CA HIS A 5 15.78 7.16 -1.96
C HIS A 5 15.25 7.42 -0.54
N GLN A 6 14.59 8.56 -0.33
CA GLN A 6 14.00 8.91 0.93
C GLN A 6 12.80 8.00 1.15
N VAL A 7 12.93 7.15 2.17
CA VAL A 7 11.81 6.37 2.68
C VAL A 7 10.80 7.35 3.27
N LYS A 8 9.68 7.56 2.55
CA LYS A 8 8.59 8.44 3.00
C LYS A 8 7.67 7.77 4.02
N VAL A 9 7.66 6.44 4.04
CA VAL A 9 6.82 5.63 4.91
C VAL A 9 7.59 4.38 5.37
N ASP A 10 7.65 4.19 6.68
CA ASP A 10 8.16 3.03 7.38
C ASP A 10 7.15 2.61 8.45
N ALA A 11 6.59 1.41 8.28
CA ALA A 11 5.57 0.86 9.15
C ALA A 11 5.66 -0.66 9.19
N THR A 12 5.14 -1.21 10.28
CA THR A 12 4.91 -2.64 10.48
C THR A 12 3.44 -2.92 10.22
N VAL A 13 3.18 -3.85 9.30
CA VAL A 13 1.82 -4.24 8.91
C VAL A 13 1.64 -5.75 9.03
N ARG A 14 0.45 -6.14 9.48
CA ARG A 14 0.00 -7.53 9.53
C ARG A 14 -1.08 -7.77 8.48
N PHE A 15 -0.83 -8.78 7.64
CA PHE A 15 -1.77 -9.21 6.61
C PHE A 15 -2.79 -10.16 7.21
N THR A 16 -4.07 -9.87 7.06
CA THR A 16 -5.14 -10.75 7.55
C THR A 16 -5.75 -11.54 6.39
N LYS A 17 -6.56 -12.55 6.75
CA LYS A 17 -7.40 -13.29 5.79
C LYS A 17 -8.82 -12.72 5.70
N GLU A 18 -9.13 -11.68 6.48
CA GLU A 18 -10.44 -11.04 6.50
C GLU A 18 -10.68 -10.30 5.18
N LYS A 19 -11.86 -10.49 4.59
CA LYS A 19 -12.21 -9.81 3.34
C LYS A 19 -12.56 -8.35 3.60
N ALA A 20 -12.09 -7.45 2.75
CA ALA A 20 -12.55 -6.05 2.75
C ALA A 20 -13.85 -5.95 1.93
N THR A 21 -14.99 -6.10 2.61
CA THR A 21 -16.33 -6.14 1.97
C THR A 21 -16.82 -4.79 1.46
N GLU A 22 -16.30 -3.69 2.01
CA GLU A 22 -16.68 -2.31 1.67
C GLU A 22 -15.67 -1.69 0.67
N SER A 23 -15.35 -2.42 -0.39
CA SER A 23 -14.43 -1.93 -1.43
C SER A 23 -15.20 -1.26 -2.56
N CYS A 24 -14.86 -0.01 -2.87
CA CYS A 24 -15.30 0.63 -4.12
C CYS A 24 -14.41 0.30 -5.33
N ILE A 25 -13.44 -0.61 -5.13
CA ILE A 25 -12.48 -1.05 -6.12
C ILE A 25 -12.71 -2.54 -6.37
N GLY A 26 -12.81 -2.93 -7.64
CA GLY A 26 -12.86 -4.34 -8.02
C GLY A 26 -11.61 -5.09 -7.55
N GLY A 27 -11.74 -6.40 -7.29
CA GLY A 27 -10.63 -7.26 -6.85
C GLY A 27 -10.98 -8.10 -5.63
N GLN A 28 -10.02 -8.90 -5.16
CA GLN A 28 -10.17 -9.80 -4.00
C GLN A 28 -9.42 -9.26 -2.78
N TRP A 29 -9.84 -8.06 -2.36
CA TRP A 29 -9.19 -7.32 -1.29
C TRP A 29 -9.37 -7.97 0.10
N LYS A 30 -8.28 -8.00 0.86
CA LYS A 30 -8.22 -8.48 2.25
C LYS A 30 -7.69 -7.39 3.17
N ARG A 31 -8.05 -7.41 4.45
CA ARG A 31 -7.67 -6.34 5.39
C ARG A 31 -6.17 -6.39 5.74
N VAL A 32 -5.62 -5.20 5.94
CA VAL A 32 -4.29 -4.99 6.54
C VAL A 32 -4.47 -4.27 7.87
N VAL A 33 -3.79 -4.75 8.89
CA VAL A 33 -3.69 -4.05 10.18
C VAL A 33 -2.33 -3.36 10.24
N VAL A 34 -2.32 -2.06 10.48
CA VAL A 34 -1.09 -1.32 10.77
C VAL A 34 -0.78 -1.46 12.25
N GLU A 35 0.26 -2.23 12.58
CA GLU A 35 0.62 -2.52 13.97
C GLU A 35 1.50 -1.42 14.57
N ARG A 36 2.40 -0.85 13.76
CA ARG A 36 3.30 0.20 14.21
C ARG A 36 3.64 1.16 13.08
N LYS A 37 3.70 2.45 13.40
CA LYS A 37 4.17 3.51 12.51
C LYS A 37 5.50 4.01 13.06
N ILE A 38 6.56 3.91 12.25
CA ILE A 38 7.90 4.38 12.62
C ILE A 38 8.09 5.78 12.05
N ASN A 39 7.86 5.94 10.75
CA ASN A 39 7.84 7.24 10.06
C ASN A 39 6.76 7.20 8.98
N ALA A 40 5.90 8.22 8.90
CA ALA A 40 4.89 8.28 7.86
C ALA A 40 4.67 9.73 7.44
N ASP A 41 4.99 10.03 6.18
CA ASP A 41 4.47 11.22 5.53
C ASP A 41 3.01 10.94 5.16
N GLU A 42 2.06 11.41 5.97
CA GLU A 42 0.62 11.19 5.76
C GLU A 42 0.12 11.83 4.44
N LYS A 43 0.84 12.81 3.88
CA LYS A 43 0.55 13.34 2.53
C LYS A 43 0.99 12.37 1.44
N PHE A 44 2.00 11.55 1.73
CA PHE A 44 2.47 10.48 0.87
C PHE A 44 1.59 9.24 0.99
N PHE A 45 1.32 8.70 2.18
CA PHE A 45 0.38 7.57 2.31
C PHE A 45 -0.30 7.55 3.67
N PRO A 46 -1.64 7.62 3.73
CA PRO A 46 -2.37 7.71 4.99
C PRO A 46 -2.50 6.34 5.65
N LEU A 47 -1.58 6.02 6.57
CA LEU A 47 -1.61 4.77 7.31
C LEU A 47 -2.66 4.75 8.43
N ASN A 48 -3.36 5.86 8.69
CA ASN A 48 -4.43 5.95 9.70
C ASN A 48 -5.77 5.40 9.21
N GLU A 49 -5.90 5.13 7.92
CA GLU A 49 -7.14 4.68 7.32
C GLU A 49 -7.26 3.15 7.26
N LEU A 50 -8.46 2.66 6.97
CA LEU A 50 -8.69 1.24 6.76
C LEU A 50 -8.06 0.78 5.44
N LEU A 51 -6.92 0.10 5.57
CA LEU A 51 -6.17 -0.43 4.44
C LEU A 51 -6.60 -1.85 4.09
N ALA A 52 -6.51 -2.15 2.81
CA ALA A 52 -6.64 -3.49 2.28
C ALA A 52 -5.54 -3.77 1.26
N TYR A 53 -5.33 -5.06 1.01
CA TYR A 53 -4.39 -5.53 0.02
C TYR A 53 -5.04 -6.52 -0.94
N ASP A 54 -4.54 -6.55 -2.16
CA ASP A 54 -4.78 -7.60 -3.13
C ASP A 54 -3.43 -8.16 -3.60
N VAL A 55 -3.42 -9.43 -3.99
CA VAL A 55 -2.24 -10.07 -4.57
C VAL A 55 -2.63 -10.67 -5.91
N GLU A 56 -2.16 -10.03 -6.98
CA GLU A 56 -2.38 -10.51 -8.33
C GLU A 56 -1.02 -10.82 -8.97
N ARG A 57 -0.88 -12.04 -9.53
CA ARG A 57 0.34 -12.47 -10.26
C ARG A 57 1.65 -12.29 -9.46
N GLY A 58 1.59 -12.37 -8.13
CA GLY A 58 2.75 -12.22 -7.23
C GLY A 58 3.15 -10.78 -6.93
N GLU A 59 2.41 -9.80 -7.46
CA GLU A 59 2.51 -8.40 -7.05
C GLU A 59 1.46 -8.10 -5.97
N LEU A 60 1.89 -7.43 -4.91
CA LEU A 60 1.00 -6.95 -3.86
C LEU A 60 0.63 -5.49 -4.15
N THR A 61 -0.66 -5.23 -4.11
CA THR A 61 -1.24 -3.89 -4.13
C THR A 61 -1.86 -3.62 -2.78
N LEU A 62 -1.49 -2.52 -2.14
CA LEU A 62 -2.04 -2.07 -0.87
C LEU A 62 -2.63 -0.67 -1.05
N GLY A 63 -3.82 -0.45 -0.54
CA GLY A 63 -4.56 0.79 -0.76
C GLY A 63 -5.73 0.96 0.19
N ARG A 64 -6.34 2.15 0.11
CA ARG A 64 -7.63 2.43 0.72
C ARG A 64 -8.70 1.94 -0.23
N THR A 65 -9.49 0.96 0.21
CA THR A 65 -10.55 0.40 -0.63
C THR A 65 -11.90 1.07 -0.41
N GLN A 66 -12.10 1.72 0.74
CA GLN A 66 -13.34 2.44 1.06
C GLN A 66 -13.38 3.86 0.49
N VAL A 67 -12.25 4.39 0.03
CA VAL A 67 -12.13 5.76 -0.50
C VAL A 67 -11.70 5.69 -1.97
N CYS A 68 -12.52 6.24 -2.87
CA CYS A 68 -12.31 6.19 -4.32
C CYS A 68 -11.66 7.47 -4.85
N ASP A 69 -10.71 8.04 -4.11
CA ASP A 69 -10.13 9.37 -4.33
C ASP A 69 -8.90 9.36 -5.27
N GLY A 70 -9.04 8.75 -6.45
CA GLY A 70 -7.97 8.67 -7.44
C GLY A 70 -6.98 7.53 -7.19
N TYR A 71 -7.47 6.41 -6.64
CA TYR A 71 -6.81 5.10 -6.56
C TYR A 71 -5.30 5.18 -6.25
N ARG A 72 -4.99 5.65 -5.04
CA ARG A 72 -3.61 5.74 -4.56
C ARG A 72 -3.17 4.40 -3.96
N PHE A 73 -2.13 3.80 -4.53
CA PHE A 73 -1.69 2.47 -4.18
C PHE A 73 -0.19 2.38 -3.89
N LEU A 74 0.14 1.51 -2.94
CA LEU A 74 1.47 0.94 -2.79
C LEU A 74 1.50 -0.37 -3.57
N THR A 75 2.29 -0.45 -4.63
CA THR A 75 2.45 -1.65 -5.47
C THR A 75 3.88 -2.17 -5.37
N GLY A 76 4.06 -3.45 -5.10
CA GLY A 76 5.40 -4.02 -4.93
C GLY A 76 5.46 -5.53 -4.93
N LYS A 77 6.67 -6.06 -5.14
CA LYS A 77 6.89 -7.52 -5.13
C LYS A 77 6.81 -8.05 -3.72
N LEU A 78 6.03 -9.11 -3.54
CA LEU A 78 5.90 -9.82 -2.27
C LEU A 78 7.17 -10.66 -2.02
N ARG A 79 8.02 -10.27 -1.06
CA ARG A 79 9.15 -11.11 -0.59
C ARG A 79 8.85 -11.73 0.79
N PRO A 80 9.60 -12.74 1.26
CA PRO A 80 9.27 -13.47 2.49
C PRO A 80 9.15 -12.59 3.75
N ARG A 81 10.02 -11.58 3.91
CA ARG A 81 10.06 -10.72 5.13
C ARG A 81 9.74 -9.25 4.88
N MET A 82 9.72 -8.83 3.62
CA MET A 82 9.65 -7.43 3.25
C MET A 82 8.85 -7.25 1.97
N ILE A 83 8.20 -6.11 1.84
CA ILE A 83 7.55 -5.67 0.61
C ILE A 83 8.20 -4.35 0.26
N SER A 84 8.79 -4.28 -0.92
CA SER A 84 9.39 -3.05 -1.43
C SER A 84 8.81 -2.75 -2.79
N GLY A 85 8.50 -1.49 -3.05
CA GLY A 85 7.82 -1.11 -4.26
C GLY A 85 7.69 0.38 -4.46
N ALA A 86 6.69 0.75 -5.24
CA ALA A 86 6.40 2.12 -5.61
C ALA A 86 5.04 2.56 -5.09
N TYR A 87 4.97 3.83 -4.66
CA TYR A 87 3.72 4.52 -4.44
C TYR A 87 3.26 5.14 -5.76
N LYS A 88 2.02 4.86 -6.15
CA LYS A 88 1.46 5.28 -7.44
C LYS A 88 0.06 5.87 -7.24
N ILE A 89 -0.29 6.82 -8.10
CA ILE A 89 -1.68 7.21 -8.37
C ILE A 89 -2.10 6.52 -9.66
N VAL A 90 -3.31 5.97 -9.66
CA VAL A 90 -3.90 5.33 -10.84
C VAL A 90 -5.21 6.03 -11.16
N GLY A 91 -5.45 6.30 -12.43
CA GLY A 91 -6.76 6.72 -12.91
C GLY A 91 -7.01 6.21 -14.32
N PRO A 92 -8.16 6.57 -14.92
CA PRO A 92 -8.51 6.13 -16.26
C PRO A 92 -7.40 6.51 -17.26
N GLY A 93 -6.69 5.52 -17.80
CA GLY A 93 -5.63 5.70 -18.79
C GLY A 93 -4.31 6.28 -18.28
N TYR A 94 -4.13 6.50 -16.97
CA TYR A 94 -2.87 7.00 -16.43
C TYR A 94 -2.43 6.28 -15.15
N SER A 95 -1.11 6.14 -15.00
CA SER A 95 -0.48 5.77 -13.74
C SER A 95 0.76 6.62 -13.55
N GLU A 96 0.86 7.28 -12.41
CA GLU A 96 2.01 8.10 -12.04
C GLU A 96 2.68 7.53 -10.81
N LYS A 97 4.00 7.40 -10.85
CA LYS A 97 4.81 6.98 -9.70
C LYS A 97 5.23 8.20 -8.90
N LEU A 98 4.81 8.24 -7.64
CA LEU A 98 5.09 9.33 -6.71
C LEU A 98 6.27 9.07 -5.78
N GLY A 99 6.70 7.82 -5.64
CA GLY A 99 7.86 7.48 -4.82
C GLY A 99 8.02 6.00 -4.55
N TYR A 100 8.76 5.66 -3.49
CA TYR A 100 9.10 4.30 -3.11
C TYR A 100 8.78 4.03 -1.64
N PHE A 101 8.57 2.75 -1.32
CA PHE A 101 8.30 2.32 0.05
C PHE A 101 8.99 1.00 0.37
N SER A 102 9.14 0.74 1.67
CA SER A 102 9.46 -0.57 2.22
C SER A 102 8.54 -0.86 3.41
N LEU A 103 7.94 -2.04 3.46
CA LEU A 103 7.13 -2.52 4.57
C LEU A 103 7.70 -3.83 5.09
N ASN A 104 7.92 -3.89 6.39
CA ASN A 104 8.30 -5.13 7.07
C ASN A 104 7.05 -5.96 7.37
N LYS A 105 7.15 -7.27 7.13
CA LYS A 105 6.09 -8.22 7.48
C LYS A 105 6.33 -8.79 8.86
N THR A 106 5.34 -8.68 9.73
CA THR A 106 5.25 -9.47 10.96
C THR A 106 4.41 -10.73 10.71
N GLN A 107 4.77 -11.83 11.36
CA GLN A 107 4.03 -13.10 11.33
C GLN A 107 2.79 -13.03 12.20
#